data_AF-A0A2V9U1N2-F1
#
_entry.id   AF-A0A2V9U1N2-F1
#
_cell.length_a   1.000
_cell.length_b   1.000
_cell.length_c   1.000
_cell.angle_alpha   90.00
_cell.angle_beta   90.00
_cell.angle_gamma   90.00
#
_symmetry.space_group_name_H-M   'P 1'
#
loop_
_entity.id
_entity.type
_entity.pdbx_description
1 polymer ?
#
loop_
_entity_poly.entity_id
_entity_poly.type
_entity_poly.pdbx_seq_one_letter_code
_entity_poly.pdbx_strand_id
1 'polypeptide(L)'
;MKLPQVAVPSLPYRGHPHFARRLLNRRRFLEKTGLTVGALAASGLLTGAASAASTANRGRHSTTTAAPQPIPGGLQLLGPDGPLFHVFLPAPGVEPSTITDFNGFVGWAAVGGTGTHTVTGEAPEHLPFEADVRFMLGEYVGDDGHNHHGAFAFI
;
A
#
# COMPACT_ATOMS: atom_id res chain seq x y z
N MET A 1 -17.39 -5.52 77.89
CA MET A 1 -16.82 -6.86 78.19
C MET A 1 -17.29 -7.81 77.10
N LYS A 2 -16.40 -8.25 76.19
CA LYS A 2 -16.74 -9.11 75.04
C LYS A 2 -15.76 -10.30 75.06
N LEU A 3 -16.29 -11.52 75.09
CA LEU A 3 -15.53 -12.77 75.19
C LEU A 3 -14.77 -13.10 73.88
N PRO A 4 -13.66 -13.86 73.94
CA PRO A 4 -12.76 -14.09 72.82
C PRO A 4 -13.26 -15.16 71.84
N GLN A 5 -12.87 -15.01 70.58
CA GLN A 5 -13.03 -15.99 69.50
C GLN A 5 -11.91 -17.03 69.57
N VAL A 6 -12.23 -18.33 69.41
CA VAL A 6 -11.24 -19.37 69.08
C VAL A 6 -11.81 -20.32 68.03
N ALA A 7 -11.07 -20.49 66.94
CA ALA A 7 -11.09 -21.61 65.96
C ALA A 7 -10.31 -21.16 64.70
N VAL A 8 -9.40 -21.87 64.02
CA VAL A 8 -8.66 -23.16 64.05
C VAL A 8 -7.44 -22.93 63.09
N PRO A 9 -6.25 -23.55 63.27
CA PRO A 9 -5.10 -23.28 62.39
C PRO A 9 -5.23 -23.93 60.99
N SER A 10 -4.96 -23.18 59.93
CA SER A 10 -4.78 -23.70 58.56
C SER A 10 -3.31 -23.99 58.28
N LEU A 11 -2.98 -25.23 57.91
CA LEU A 11 -1.63 -25.66 57.52
C LEU A 11 -1.14 -24.96 56.22
N PRO A 12 0.16 -24.71 56.06
CA PRO A 12 0.69 -24.02 54.88
C PRO A 12 0.63 -24.91 53.62
N TYR A 13 0.04 -24.36 52.56
CA TYR A 13 -0.06 -24.99 51.24
C TYR A 13 1.30 -25.06 50.53
N ARG A 14 1.73 -26.26 50.14
CA ARG A 14 2.96 -26.52 49.37
C ARG A 14 2.69 -26.30 47.88
N GLY A 15 3.13 -25.17 47.33
CA GLY A 15 3.02 -24.88 45.90
C GLY A 15 3.82 -25.86 45.03
N HIS A 16 3.16 -26.45 44.04
CA HIS A 16 3.76 -27.35 43.04
C HIS A 16 4.47 -26.57 41.90
N PRO A 17 5.52 -27.13 41.26
CA PRO A 17 6.45 -26.44 40.33
C PRO A 17 5.85 -26.06 38.94
N HIS A 18 4.54 -25.87 38.85
CA HIS A 18 3.87 -25.53 37.59
C HIS A 18 4.14 -24.09 37.11
N PHE A 19 4.70 -23.23 37.96
CA PHE A 19 4.96 -21.84 37.62
C PHE A 19 6.06 -21.68 36.57
N ALA A 20 7.16 -22.44 36.68
CA ALA A 20 8.27 -22.42 35.72
C ALA A 20 7.85 -22.98 34.34
N ARG A 21 6.97 -23.99 34.31
CA ARG A 21 6.45 -24.58 33.07
C ARG A 21 5.46 -23.67 32.33
N ARG A 22 4.86 -22.68 33.03
CA ARG A 22 3.96 -21.66 32.44
C ARG A 22 4.73 -20.53 31.75
N LEU A 23 6.00 -20.30 32.10
CA LEU A 23 6.85 -19.27 31.46
C LEU A 23 7.40 -19.71 30.09
N LEU A 24 7.70 -20.99 29.91
CA LEU A 24 8.20 -21.53 28.63
C LEU A 24 7.14 -21.63 27.52
N ASN A 25 5.86 -21.46 27.83
CA ASN A 25 4.78 -21.42 26.84
C ASN A 25 4.50 -20.00 26.30
N ARG A 26 5.16 -18.96 26.86
CA ARG A 26 4.93 -17.57 26.43
C ARG A 26 5.42 -17.27 25.01
N ARG A 27 6.44 -17.99 24.53
CA ARG A 27 6.95 -17.84 23.17
C ARG A 27 5.95 -18.31 22.12
N ARG A 28 5.27 -19.45 22.38
CA ARG A 28 4.15 -19.93 21.56
C ARG A 28 2.87 -19.11 21.72
N PHE A 29 2.66 -18.49 22.88
CA PHE A 29 1.53 -17.57 23.08
C PHE A 29 1.71 -16.29 22.25
N LEU A 30 2.90 -15.69 22.22
CA LEU A 30 3.20 -14.52 21.39
C LEU A 30 3.18 -14.84 19.89
N GLU A 31 3.65 -16.02 19.47
CA GLU A 31 3.51 -16.51 18.09
C GLU A 31 2.03 -16.63 17.66
N LYS A 32 1.12 -16.95 18.58
CA LYS A 32 -0.31 -17.11 18.28
C LYS A 32 -1.18 -15.88 18.53
N THR A 33 -0.74 -14.91 19.33
CA THR A 33 -1.52 -13.69 19.65
C THR A 33 -1.12 -12.44 18.86
N GLY A 34 0.06 -12.43 18.22
CA GLY A 34 0.39 -11.39 17.22
C GLY A 34 -0.60 -11.35 16.05
N LEU A 35 -1.26 -12.47 15.74
CA LEU A 35 -2.25 -12.58 14.68
C LEU A 35 -3.63 -12.03 15.03
N THR A 36 -4.01 -11.86 16.30
CA THR A 36 -5.41 -11.50 16.65
C THR A 36 -5.61 -10.04 17.07
N VAL A 37 -4.61 -9.36 17.65
CA VAL A 37 -4.72 -7.91 17.89
C VAL A 37 -4.33 -7.10 16.64
N GLY A 38 -3.33 -7.57 15.91
CA GLY A 38 -3.02 -7.06 14.57
C GLY A 38 -4.21 -7.21 13.62
N ALA A 39 -4.92 -8.33 13.65
CA ALA A 39 -6.09 -8.54 12.78
C ALA A 39 -7.32 -7.71 13.14
N LEU A 40 -7.50 -7.23 14.39
CA LEU A 40 -8.64 -6.36 14.72
C LEU A 40 -8.34 -4.87 14.48
N ALA A 41 -7.11 -4.41 14.73
CA ALA A 41 -6.66 -3.09 14.28
C ALA A 41 -6.54 -3.03 12.75
N ALA A 42 -6.05 -4.10 12.11
CA ALA A 42 -6.09 -4.25 10.66
C ALA A 42 -7.52 -4.46 10.16
N SER A 43 -8.45 -5.09 10.90
CA SER A 43 -9.84 -5.15 10.44
C SER A 43 -10.52 -3.79 10.50
N GLY A 44 -10.20 -2.91 11.46
CA GLY A 44 -10.71 -1.53 11.46
C GLY A 44 -10.13 -0.68 10.32
N LEU A 45 -8.84 -0.87 10.00
CA LEU A 45 -8.20 -0.20 8.86
C LEU A 45 -8.60 -0.80 7.50
N LEU A 46 -8.80 -2.11 7.42
CA LEU A 46 -9.25 -2.81 6.21
C LEU A 46 -10.74 -2.63 5.99
N THR A 47 -11.58 -2.59 7.03
CA THR A 47 -13.00 -2.23 6.88
C THR A 47 -13.18 -0.73 6.71
N GLY A 48 -12.35 0.13 7.30
CA GLY A 48 -12.31 1.57 7.04
C GLY A 48 -11.85 1.88 5.61
N ALA A 49 -10.78 1.25 5.12
CA ALA A 49 -10.30 1.38 3.75
C ALA A 49 -11.23 0.70 2.74
N ALA A 50 -11.80 -0.47 3.03
CA ALA A 50 -12.78 -1.13 2.16
C ALA A 50 -14.14 -0.42 2.17
N SER A 51 -14.55 0.19 3.29
CA SER A 51 -15.79 0.98 3.34
C SER A 51 -15.61 2.34 2.66
N ALA A 52 -14.49 3.03 2.87
CA ALA A 52 -14.12 4.23 2.10
C ALA A 52 -13.98 3.93 0.60
N ALA A 53 -13.39 2.79 0.22
CA ALA A 53 -13.35 2.33 -1.17
C ALA A 53 -14.75 1.95 -1.70
N SER A 54 -15.62 1.35 -0.86
CA SER A 54 -16.98 0.96 -1.28
C SER A 54 -17.95 2.14 -1.35
N THR A 55 -17.74 3.22 -0.58
CA THR A 55 -18.51 4.45 -0.67
C THR A 55 -18.01 5.35 -1.80
N ALA A 56 -16.72 5.28 -2.14
CA ALA A 56 -16.19 5.91 -3.35
C ALA A 56 -16.70 5.20 -4.63
N ASN A 57 -17.00 3.91 -4.56
CA ASN A 57 -17.35 3.10 -5.74
C ASN A 57 -18.86 2.81 -5.91
N ARG A 58 -19.74 3.56 -5.21
CA ARG A 58 -21.20 3.50 -5.40
C ARG A 58 -21.74 4.55 -6.37
N GLY A 59 -20.88 5.15 -7.18
CA GLY A 59 -21.25 5.97 -8.33
C GLY A 59 -20.58 5.43 -9.59
N ARG A 60 -21.31 4.65 -10.38
CA ARG A 60 -21.00 4.34 -11.78
C ARG A 60 -19.66 3.59 -12.00
N HIS A 61 -19.71 2.26 -12.02
CA HIS A 61 -18.73 1.46 -12.77
C HIS A 61 -18.89 1.80 -14.26
N SER A 62 -18.38 2.96 -14.66
CA SER A 62 -18.09 3.26 -16.04
C SER A 62 -16.74 2.63 -16.29
N THR A 63 -16.71 1.37 -16.74
CA THR A 63 -15.60 0.93 -17.60
C THR A 63 -15.77 1.71 -18.89
N THR A 64 -15.40 2.99 -18.84
CA THR A 64 -15.48 3.84 -20.01
C THR A 64 -14.45 3.33 -21.01
N THR A 65 -14.88 3.20 -22.25
CA THR A 65 -13.97 2.96 -23.37
C THR A 65 -13.17 4.21 -23.73
N ALA A 66 -13.54 5.37 -23.19
CA ALA A 66 -12.89 6.65 -23.48
C ALA A 66 -11.51 6.69 -22.80
N ALA A 67 -10.47 6.80 -23.62
CA ALA A 67 -9.09 6.84 -23.12
C ALA A 67 -8.81 8.19 -22.46
N PRO A 68 -8.03 8.23 -21.37
CA PRO A 68 -7.55 9.49 -20.81
C PRO A 68 -6.65 10.22 -21.82
N GLN A 69 -6.67 11.55 -21.80
CA GLN A 69 -5.79 12.38 -22.60
C GLN A 69 -4.46 12.62 -21.88
N PRO A 70 -3.29 12.53 -22.55
CA PRO A 70 -2.02 12.85 -21.93
C PRO A 70 -1.89 14.35 -21.64
N ILE A 71 -1.09 14.75 -20.63
CA ILE A 71 -0.80 16.17 -20.40
C ILE A 71 -0.06 16.82 -21.58
N PRO A 72 -0.32 18.10 -21.91
CA PRO A 72 0.36 18.78 -23.01
C PRO A 72 1.88 18.84 -22.82
N GLY A 73 2.62 18.81 -23.94
CA GLY A 73 4.08 18.82 -23.96
C GLY A 73 4.68 17.42 -24.07
N GLY A 74 5.98 17.30 -23.79
CA GLY A 74 6.69 16.04 -23.83
C GLY A 74 8.08 16.17 -24.44
N LEU A 75 8.65 15.01 -24.80
CA LEU A 75 9.99 14.89 -25.34
C LEU A 75 9.97 14.26 -26.73
N GLN A 76 10.73 14.83 -27.66
CA GLN A 76 10.92 14.26 -29.00
C GLN A 76 12.22 13.46 -29.03
N LEU A 77 12.16 12.26 -28.44
CA LEU A 77 13.33 11.41 -28.20
C LEU A 77 13.98 10.89 -29.49
N LEU A 78 13.25 10.93 -30.61
CA LEU A 78 13.70 10.41 -31.91
C LEU A 78 13.93 11.54 -32.94
N GLY A 79 14.12 12.78 -32.47
CA GLY A 79 14.38 13.95 -33.32
C GLY A 79 13.14 14.80 -33.63
N PRO A 80 13.30 15.95 -34.33
CA PRO A 80 12.25 16.95 -34.52
C PRO A 80 11.01 16.47 -35.30
N ASP A 81 11.18 15.45 -36.14
CA ASP A 81 10.08 14.85 -36.92
C ASP A 81 9.56 13.54 -36.28
N GLY A 82 10.12 13.14 -35.13
CA GLY A 82 9.75 11.93 -34.41
C GLY A 82 8.44 12.08 -33.63
N PRO A 83 7.87 10.98 -33.10
CA PRO A 83 6.71 11.05 -32.23
C PRO A 83 7.03 11.84 -30.96
N LEU A 84 6.03 12.58 -30.47
CA LEU A 84 6.09 13.24 -29.17
C LEU A 84 5.77 12.21 -28.08
N PHE A 85 6.70 12.01 -27.16
CA PHE A 85 6.50 11.18 -25.99
C PHE A 85 6.03 12.06 -24.82
N HIS A 86 4.81 11.84 -24.33
CA HIS A 86 4.25 12.55 -23.17
C HIS A 86 4.82 12.02 -21.85
N VAL A 87 6.15 12.04 -21.72
CA VAL A 87 6.91 11.56 -20.56
C VAL A 87 7.42 12.77 -19.79
N PHE A 88 7.10 12.81 -18.50
CA PHE A 88 7.47 13.89 -17.59
C PHE A 88 8.01 13.27 -16.32
N LEU A 89 9.25 13.54 -15.96
CA LEU A 89 9.82 12.97 -14.74
C LEU A 89 9.19 13.63 -13.51
N PRO A 90 8.78 12.85 -12.49
CA PRO A 90 8.14 13.39 -11.32
C PRO A 90 9.17 14.07 -10.44
N ALA A 91 8.86 15.29 -9.99
CA ALA A 91 9.71 16.05 -9.11
C ALA A 91 8.87 16.94 -8.18
N PRO A 92 9.39 17.33 -7.01
CA PRO A 92 8.71 18.28 -6.14
C PRO A 92 8.36 19.58 -6.90
N GLY A 93 7.08 19.98 -6.85
CA GLY A 93 6.59 21.18 -7.54
C GLY A 93 6.25 21.01 -9.03
N VAL A 94 6.38 19.78 -9.58
CA VAL A 94 5.92 19.42 -10.92
C VAL A 94 4.60 18.66 -10.81
N GLU A 95 3.72 18.83 -11.79
CA GLU A 95 2.47 18.07 -11.89
C GLU A 95 2.75 16.56 -11.95
N PRO A 96 2.31 15.76 -10.95
CA PRO A 96 2.57 14.33 -10.93
C PRO A 96 1.56 13.52 -11.77
N SER A 97 0.42 14.10 -12.18
CA SER A 97 -0.49 13.46 -13.13
C SER A 97 0.10 13.43 -14.54
N THR A 98 -0.09 12.32 -15.26
CA THR A 98 0.15 12.24 -16.71
C THR A 98 -1.14 12.33 -17.52
N ILE A 99 -2.29 12.56 -16.85
CA ILE A 99 -3.62 12.70 -17.46
C ILE A 99 -4.07 14.17 -17.39
N THR A 100 -4.47 14.73 -18.54
CA THR A 100 -5.09 16.06 -18.66
C THR A 100 -6.45 16.08 -17.98
N ASP A 101 -6.76 17.22 -17.32
CA ASP A 101 -8.03 17.45 -16.63
C ASP A 101 -8.36 16.35 -15.59
N PHE A 102 -7.32 15.82 -14.95
CA PHE A 102 -7.45 14.85 -13.87
C PHE A 102 -7.72 15.53 -12.53
N ASN A 103 -8.67 14.99 -11.78
CA ASN A 103 -8.95 15.38 -10.41
C ASN A 103 -9.02 14.13 -9.53
N GLY A 104 -8.00 13.94 -8.68
CA GLY A 104 -7.95 12.80 -7.79
C GLY A 104 -6.62 12.67 -7.06
N PHE A 105 -6.34 11.43 -6.67
CA PHE A 105 -5.11 11.08 -5.97
C PHE A 105 -4.08 10.53 -6.93
N VAL A 106 -2.88 11.06 -6.84
CA VAL A 106 -1.70 10.56 -7.54
C VAL A 106 -0.68 10.10 -6.51
N GLY A 107 -0.27 8.84 -6.60
CA GLY A 107 0.91 8.35 -5.91
C GLY A 107 1.97 7.98 -6.94
N TRP A 108 3.22 8.32 -6.65
CA TRP A 108 4.34 8.05 -7.54
C TRP A 108 5.58 7.63 -6.76
N ALA A 109 6.46 6.91 -7.45
CA ALA A 109 7.79 6.58 -6.96
C ALA A 109 8.78 6.59 -8.13
N ALA A 110 9.83 7.40 -8.00
CA ALA A 110 11.03 7.26 -8.83
C ALA A 110 12.00 6.32 -8.12
N VAL A 111 12.24 5.16 -8.71
CA VAL A 111 13.09 4.10 -8.18
C VAL A 111 14.31 3.96 -9.08
N GLY A 112 15.48 4.32 -8.54
CA GLY A 112 16.76 4.12 -9.21
C GLY A 112 17.59 3.03 -8.55
N GLY A 113 18.56 2.49 -9.30
CA GLY A 113 19.54 1.56 -8.74
C GLY A 113 20.46 0.94 -9.80
N THR A 114 21.11 -0.16 -9.43
CA THR A 114 21.91 -0.98 -10.34
C THR A 114 21.22 -2.31 -10.56
N GLY A 115 20.86 -2.60 -11.81
CA GLY A 115 20.30 -3.85 -12.27
C GLY A 115 21.38 -4.80 -12.76
N THR A 116 21.05 -6.08 -12.88
CA THR A 116 21.92 -7.08 -13.53
C THR A 116 21.35 -7.39 -14.90
N HIS A 117 22.07 -7.00 -15.94
CA HIS A 117 21.76 -7.33 -17.32
C HIS A 117 22.41 -8.67 -17.66
N THR A 118 21.62 -9.60 -18.20
CA THR A 118 22.10 -10.94 -18.54
C THR A 118 21.76 -11.26 -20.00
N VAL A 119 22.79 -11.58 -20.77
CA VAL A 119 22.67 -12.04 -22.16
C VAL A 119 23.22 -13.45 -22.24
N THR A 120 22.54 -14.32 -22.99
CA THR A 120 22.94 -15.73 -23.08
C THR A 120 24.32 -15.85 -23.74
N GLY A 121 25.27 -16.48 -23.05
CA GLY A 121 26.64 -16.67 -23.55
C GLY A 121 27.62 -15.55 -23.15
N GLU A 122 27.16 -14.53 -22.43
CA GLU A 122 27.98 -13.40 -21.98
C GLU A 122 28.07 -13.36 -20.44
N ALA A 123 29.10 -12.68 -19.93
CA ALA A 123 29.19 -12.41 -18.51
C ALA A 123 28.11 -11.39 -18.08
N PRO A 124 27.48 -11.55 -16.91
CA PRO A 124 26.53 -10.56 -16.41
C PRO A 124 27.16 -9.17 -16.28
N GLU A 125 26.38 -8.15 -16.64
CA GLU A 125 26.78 -6.75 -16.52
C GLU A 125 25.89 -6.04 -15.48
N HIS A 126 26.48 -5.11 -14.74
CA HIS A 126 25.76 -4.28 -13.78
C HIS A 126 25.53 -2.89 -14.37
N LEU A 127 24.27 -2.59 -14.70
CA LEU A 127 23.87 -1.36 -15.37
C LEU A 127 22.97 -0.51 -14.48
N PRO A 128 23.05 0.83 -14.54
CA PRO A 128 22.09 1.68 -13.87
C PRO A 128 20.69 1.46 -14.44
N PHE A 129 19.66 1.56 -13.60
CA PHE A 129 18.27 1.63 -14.02
C PHE A 129 17.54 2.73 -13.26
N GLU A 130 16.48 3.22 -13.88
CA GLU A 130 15.51 4.12 -13.28
C GLU A 130 14.12 3.67 -13.71
N ALA A 131 13.18 3.68 -12.78
CA ALA A 131 11.78 3.36 -13.01
C ALA A 131 10.92 4.43 -12.35
N ASP A 132 10.09 5.10 -13.15
CA ASP A 132 8.98 5.88 -12.64
C ASP A 132 7.74 4.99 -12.61
N VAL A 133 7.14 4.85 -11.42
CA VAL A 133 5.91 4.07 -11.23
C VAL A 133 4.87 4.95 -10.60
N ARG A 134 3.71 5.06 -11.26
CA ARG A 134 2.57 5.83 -10.78
C ARG A 134 1.32 4.99 -10.62
N PHE A 135 0.49 5.40 -9.67
CA PHE A 135 -0.91 5.03 -9.61
C PHE A 135 -1.77 6.28 -9.48
N MET A 136 -2.92 6.27 -10.16
CA MET A 136 -3.84 7.41 -10.18
C MET A 136 -5.27 6.90 -9.99
N LEU A 137 -6.02 7.54 -9.10
CA LEU A 137 -7.42 7.24 -8.83
C LEU A 137 -8.21 8.55 -8.76
N GLY A 138 -9.20 8.72 -9.63
CA GLY A 138 -9.98 9.96 -9.66
C GLY A 138 -10.85 10.12 -10.89
N GLU A 139 -11.32 11.35 -11.07
CA GLU A 139 -12.06 11.78 -12.24
C GLU A 139 -11.12 12.29 -13.34
N TYR A 140 -11.50 12.09 -14.61
CA TYR A 140 -10.76 12.60 -15.77
C TYR A 140 -11.71 12.93 -16.91
N VAL A 141 -11.26 13.77 -17.85
CA VAL A 141 -11.97 13.99 -19.12
C VAL A 141 -11.41 13.03 -20.17
N GLY A 142 -12.28 12.22 -20.75
CA GLY A 142 -11.92 11.23 -21.78
C GLY A 142 -11.70 11.86 -23.15
N ASP A 143 -11.19 11.06 -24.09
CA ASP A 143 -11.10 11.41 -25.51
C ASP A 143 -12.47 11.71 -26.18
N ASP A 144 -13.56 11.30 -25.52
CA ASP A 144 -14.95 11.63 -25.87
C ASP A 144 -15.42 12.99 -25.33
N GLY A 145 -14.58 13.70 -24.57
CA GLY A 145 -14.90 15.01 -23.98
C GLY A 145 -15.84 14.95 -22.77
N HIS A 146 -16.06 13.77 -22.19
CA HIS A 146 -16.92 13.60 -21.03
C HIS A 146 -16.12 13.25 -19.76
N ASN A 147 -16.72 13.55 -18.60
CA ASN A 147 -16.13 13.17 -17.31
C ASN A 147 -16.32 11.67 -17.06
N HIS A 148 -15.24 11.02 -16.64
CA HIS A 148 -15.18 9.62 -16.26
C HIS A 148 -14.46 9.46 -14.93
N HIS A 149 -14.60 8.29 -14.32
CA HIS A 149 -13.86 7.92 -13.12
C HIS A 149 -13.02 6.68 -13.42
N GLY A 150 -11.75 6.70 -13.04
CA GLY A 150 -10.79 5.66 -13.40
C GLY A 150 -9.74 5.40 -12.34
N ALA A 151 -9.13 4.22 -12.43
CA ALA A 151 -7.98 3.81 -11.65
C ALA A 151 -6.89 3.29 -12.60
N PHE A 152 -5.69 3.84 -12.50
CA PHE A 152 -4.57 3.59 -13.40
C PHE A 152 -3.31 3.22 -12.62
N ALA A 153 -2.44 2.40 -13.22
CA ALA A 153 -1.14 2.05 -12.69
C ALA A 153 -0.14 1.83 -13.83
N PHE A 154 1.16 2.04 -13.58
CA PHE A 154 2.25 1.90 -14.57
C PHE A 154 2.06 2.80 -15.81
N ILE A 155 1.79 4.07 -15.55
CA ILE A 155 1.48 5.10 -16.54
C ILE A 155 2.44 6.27 -16.40
#